data_AF-A0A7J4ICR8-F1
#
_entry.id   AF-A0A7J4ICR8-F1
#
_cell.length_a   1.000
_cell.length_b   1.000
_cell.length_c   1.000
_cell.angle_alpha   90.00
_cell.angle_beta   90.00
_cell.angle_gamma   90.00
#
_symmetry.space_group_name_H-M   'P 1'
#
loop_
_entity.id
_entity.type
_entity.pdbx_description
1 polymer ?
#
loop_
_entity_poly.entity_id
_entity_poly.type
_entity_poly.pdbx_seq_one_letter_code
_entity_poly.pdbx_strand_id
1 'polypeptide(L)' 'MKVIADMHIHSSHSRACSKDLSLENLEKYARIKGIGLLGTGDFTHPKWVQEIKSKLREN' A
#
# COMPACT_ATOMS: atom_id res chain seq x y z
N MET A 1 9.03 -19.98 6.53
CA MET A 1 8.65 -19.42 5.20
C MET A 1 9.48 -18.16 4.98
N LYS A 2 10.05 -17.94 3.79
CA LYS A 2 10.77 -16.69 3.48
C LYS A 2 9.80 -15.74 2.77
N VAL A 3 9.76 -14.47 3.17
CA VAL A 3 8.92 -13.43 2.59
C VAL A 3 9.81 -12.24 2.21
N ILE A 4 9.61 -11.70 1.01
CA ILE A 4 10.15 -10.40 0.61
C ILE A 4 9.09 -9.36 0.97
N ALA A 5 9.47 -8.38 1.79
CA ALA A 5 8.58 -7.35 2.27
C ALA A 5 9.10 -5.95 1.92
N ASP A 6 8.19 -5.05 1.56
CA ASP A 6 8.46 -3.63 1.47
C ASP A 6 7.54 -2.88 2.43
N MET A 7 8.13 -2.32 3.48
CA MET A 7 7.42 -1.78 4.65
C MET A 7 7.37 -0.25 4.66
N HIS A 8 8.05 0.42 3.73
CA HIS A 8 8.07 1.88 3.65
C HIS A 8 7.67 2.32 2.24
N ILE A 9 6.37 2.50 2.08
CA ILE A 9 5.77 3.07 0.87
C ILE A 9 4.94 4.28 1.22
N HIS A 10 4.53 5.03 0.19
CA HIS A 10 3.63 6.15 0.32
C HIS A 10 2.33 5.92 -0.47
N SER A 11 1.28 6.60 -0.05
CA SER A 11 -0.01 6.70 -0.72
C SER A 11 -0.03 7.84 -1.73
N SER A 12 -1.12 7.95 -2.50
CA SER A 12 -1.39 9.10 -3.39
C SER A 12 -1.59 10.44 -2.65
N HIS A 13 -1.73 10.41 -1.32
CA HIS A 13 -1.86 11.59 -0.46
C HIS A 13 -0.51 12.21 -0.06
N SER A 14 0.60 11.49 -0.23
CA SER A 14 1.92 12.04 0.01
C SER A 14 2.29 13.08 -1.06
N ARG A 15 3.08 14.09 -0.64
CA ARG A 15 3.57 15.14 -1.55
C ARG A 15 4.64 14.54 -2.47
N ALA A 16 4.68 15.02 -3.72
CA ALA A 16 5.64 14.57 -4.74
C ALA A 16 5.59 13.06 -5.04
N CYS A 17 4.46 12.40 -4.75
CA CYS A 17 4.20 11.01 -5.08
C CYS A 17 3.19 10.90 -6.23
N SER A 18 3.21 9.78 -6.95
CA SER A 18 2.26 9.52 -8.05
C SER A 18 0.83 9.49 -7.53
N LYS A 19 -0.11 10.00 -8.33
CA LYS A 19 -1.55 9.89 -8.06
C LYS A 19 -2.08 8.47 -8.23
N ASP A 20 -1.33 7.61 -8.92
CA ASP A 20 -1.69 6.21 -9.15
C ASP A 20 -1.32 5.28 -7.99
N LEU A 21 -0.80 5.80 -6.86
CA LEU A 21 -0.52 5.02 -5.65
C LEU A 21 -1.81 4.67 -4.89
N SER A 22 -2.66 3.86 -5.52
CA SER A 22 -3.83 3.23 -4.91
C SER A 22 -3.48 1.82 -4.40
N LEU A 23 -4.31 1.27 -3.52
CA LEU A 23 -4.12 -0.09 -3.00
C LEU A 23 -4.08 -1.13 -4.12
N GLU A 24 -4.89 -0.98 -5.16
CA GLU A 24 -4.94 -1.89 -6.31
C GLU A 24 -3.65 -1.86 -7.14
N ASN A 25 -3.11 -0.66 -7.40
CA ASN A 25 -1.86 -0.55 -8.15
C ASN A 25 -0.68 -1.03 -7.31
N LEU A 26 -0.62 -0.68 -6.02
CA LEU A 26 0.43 -1.17 -5.11
C LEU A 26 0.46 -2.70 -5.08
N GLU A 27 -0.71 -3.34 -4.96
CA GLU A 27 -0.85 -4.80 -4.98
C GLU A 27 -0.40 -5.39 -6.32
N LYS A 28 -0.89 -4.83 -7.44
CA LYS A 28 -0.54 -5.27 -8.79
C LYS A 28 0.98 -5.26 -9.02
N TYR A 29 1.64 -4.17 -8.67
CA TYR A 29 3.08 -4.02 -8.88
C TYR A 29 3.91 -4.81 -7.86
N ALA A 30 3.41 -5.04 -6.64
CA ALA A 30 4.06 -5.98 -5.71
C ALA A 30 4.10 -7.40 -6.27
N ARG A 31 3.00 -7.89 -6.88
CA ARG A 31 3.01 -9.19 -7.55
C ARG A 31 4.04 -9.27 -8.67
N ILE A 32 4.11 -8.24 -9.52
CA ILE A 32 5.10 -8.19 -10.62
C ILE A 32 6.53 -8.19 -10.06
N LYS A 33 6.80 -7.46 -8.97
CA LYS A 33 8.11 -7.39 -8.33
C LYS A 33 8.47 -8.64 -7.49
N GLY A 34 7.51 -9.51 -7.19
CA GLY A 34 7.71 -10.64 -6.27
C GLY A 34 7.72 -10.26 -4.79
N ILE A 35 7.10 -9.14 -4.42
CA ILE A 35 6.94 -8.72 -3.02
C ILE A 35 5.72 -9.43 -2.43
N GLY A 36 5.94 -10.24 -1.40
CA GLY A 36 4.90 -11.04 -0.76
C GLY A 36 4.19 -10.35 0.40
N LEU A 37 4.73 -9.23 0.90
CA LEU A 37 4.14 -8.42 1.96
C LEU A 37 4.42 -6.94 1.71
N LEU A 38 3.37 -6.12 1.77
CA LEU A 38 3.48 -4.67 1.69
C LEU A 38 2.98 -4.03 2.98
N GLY A 39 3.73 -3.03 3.48
CA GLY A 39 3.18 -2.04 4.40
C GLY A 39 2.19 -1.14 3.66
N THR A 40 1.18 -0.60 4.34
CA THR A 40 0.20 0.28 3.68
C THR A 40 0.75 1.68 3.38
N GLY A 41 1.77 2.12 4.11
CA GLY A 41 2.24 3.51 4.10
C GLY A 41 1.19 4.48 4.65
N ASP A 42 1.61 5.68 5.05
CA ASP A 42 0.75 6.85 5.34
C ASP A 42 -0.54 6.59 6.16
N PHE A 43 -0.58 5.55 7.01
CA PHE A 43 -1.81 5.07 7.65
C PHE A 43 -2.39 6.06 8.66
N THR A 44 -1.64 7.11 9.01
CA THR A 44 -2.10 8.23 9.84
C THR A 44 -2.88 9.27 9.05
N HIS A 45 -2.85 9.25 7.71
CA HIS A 45 -3.62 10.18 6.88
C HIS A 45 -5.12 9.81 6.90
N PRO A 46 -6.03 10.74 7.23
CA PRO A 46 -7.43 10.42 7.53
C PRO A 46 -8.21 9.83 6.35
N LYS A 47 -7.93 10.27 5.11
CA LYS A 47 -8.56 9.68 3.92
C LYS A 47 -7.96 8.33 3.55
N TRP A 48 -6.66 8.14 3.81
CA TRP A 48 -5.98 6.90 3.47
C TRP A 48 -6.41 5.77 4.39
N VAL A 49 -6.53 6.04 5.70
CA VAL A 49 -7.03 5.04 6.65
C VAL A 49 -8.48 4.64 6.38
N GLN A 50 -9.31 5.56 5.88
CA GLN A 50 -10.67 5.23 5.44
C GLN A 50 -10.66 4.27 4.24
N GLU A 51 -9.78 4.51 3.27
CA GLU A 51 -9.62 3.63 2.10
C GLU A 51 -9.06 2.25 2.47
N ILE A 52 -8.05 2.21 3.34
CA ILE A 52 -7.51 0.96 3.91
C ILE A 52 -8.64 0.15 4.54
N LYS A 53 -9.45 0.77 5.40
CA LYS A 53 -10.55 0.09 6.11
C LYS A 53 -11.70 -0.33 5.19
N SER A 54 -11.90 0.33 4.05
CA SER A 54 -12.98 -0.04 3.12
C SER A 54 -12.58 -1.13 2.12
N LYS A 55 -11.29 -1.22 1.77
CA LYS A 55 -10.79 -2.15 0.75
C LYS A 55 -10.08 -3.37 1.30
N LEU A 56 -9.53 -3.30 2.51
CA LEU A 56 -8.78 -4.38 3.15
C LEU A 56 -9.55 -4.96 4.33
N ARG A 57 -9.23 -6.22 4.65
CA ARG A 57 -9.79 -6.96 5.80
C ARG A 57 -8.68 -7.59 6.61
N GLU A 58 -8.94 -7.83 7.88
CA GLU A 58 -8.09 -8.65 8.72
C GLU A 58 -8.14 -10.11 8.23
N ASN A 59 -7.02 -10.83 8.37
CA ASN A 59 -6.88 -12.23 7.96
C ASN A 59 -7.24 -13.18 9.09
#